data_AF-Q0P4N0-F1
#
_entry.id   AF-Q0P4N0-F1
#
_cell.length_a   1.000
_cell.length_b   1.000
_cell.length_c   1.000
_cell.angle_alpha   90.00
_cell.angle_beta   90.00
_cell.angle_gamma   90.00
#
_symmetry.space_group_name_H-M   'P 1'
#
loop_
_entity.id
_entity.type
_entity.pdbx_description
1 polymer ?
#
loop_
_entity_poly.entity_id
_entity_poly.type
_entity_poly.pdbx_seq_one_letter_code
_entity_poly.pdbx_strand_id
1 'polypeptide(L)'
;YLKEMEPPLSAPHGIEISDITCDSFRVSWDILPYDIHRITHYFIDLNKKGGQKENKFKHRDVPTKLVAKAVALPMMVRGHWFLSPRTEYTLAVQTAIKRSDGEYTVSGWSETLSFCTGDYAMEQVRQLQVKAEGIAGRMLPLQVFYRNQTPEYFQYVREKWGSVMLPSLKDQSGSHGSPISGTLHGVFF
;
A
#
# COMPACT_ATOMS: atom_id res chain seq x y z
N TYR A 1 -36.60 23.26 24.95
CA TYR A 1 -35.34 23.43 24.21
C TYR A 1 -35.02 22.13 23.49
N LEU A 2 -35.44 22.01 22.23
CA LEU A 2 -34.97 20.94 21.37
C LEU A 2 -33.50 21.27 21.06
N LYS A 3 -32.59 20.40 21.52
CA LYS A 3 -31.19 20.44 21.10
C LYS A 3 -31.22 20.19 19.60
N GLU A 4 -31.01 21.21 18.78
CA GLU A 4 -30.86 21.04 17.33
C GLU A 4 -29.74 20.01 17.12
N MET A 5 -30.12 18.78 16.80
CA MET A 5 -29.17 17.77 16.40
C MET A 5 -28.61 18.24 15.07
N GLU A 6 -27.31 18.53 15.03
CA GLU A 6 -26.67 18.77 13.75
C GLU A 6 -26.99 17.59 12.81
N PRO A 7 -27.40 17.86 11.56
CA PRO A 7 -27.77 16.82 10.64
C PRO A 7 -26.56 15.90 10.37
N PRO A 8 -26.83 14.62 10.07
CA PRO A 8 -25.78 13.66 9.74
C PRO A 8 -24.97 14.13 8.52
N LEU A 9 -23.70 13.74 8.47
CA LEU A 9 -22.84 14.03 7.30
C LEU A 9 -23.42 13.36 6.05
N SER A 10 -23.44 14.11 4.96
CA SER A 10 -23.87 13.61 3.67
C SER A 10 -22.87 12.61 3.10
N ALA A 11 -23.35 11.56 2.44
CA ALA A 11 -22.48 10.65 1.70
C ALA A 11 -21.82 11.42 0.53
N PRO A 12 -20.51 11.23 0.29
CA PRO A 12 -19.85 11.77 -0.90
C PRO A 12 -20.52 11.23 -2.17
N HIS A 13 -20.63 12.08 -3.19
CA HIS A 13 -21.22 11.74 -4.48
C HIS A 13 -20.48 12.49 -5.59
N GLY A 14 -20.68 12.07 -6.84
CA GLY A 14 -19.99 12.69 -7.96
C GLY A 14 -18.49 12.42 -7.88
N ILE A 15 -18.11 11.19 -7.51
CA ILE A 15 -16.70 10.85 -7.38
C ILE A 15 -16.04 10.94 -8.76
N GLU A 16 -14.92 11.65 -8.85
CA GLU A 16 -14.12 11.76 -10.07
C GLU A 16 -12.69 11.29 -9.80
N ILE A 17 -12.15 10.45 -10.68
CA ILE A 17 -10.77 9.97 -10.64
C ILE A 17 -10.05 10.48 -11.89
N SER A 18 -8.92 11.15 -11.69
CA SER A 18 -8.13 11.77 -12.77
C SER A 18 -6.63 11.59 -12.54
N ASP A 19 -5.81 12.04 -13.50
CA ASP A 19 -4.34 12.02 -13.42
C ASP A 19 -3.75 10.67 -12.98
N ILE A 20 -4.31 9.56 -13.51
CA ILE A 20 -3.92 8.21 -13.09
C ILE A 20 -2.54 7.88 -13.68
N THR A 21 -1.59 7.56 -12.80
CA THR A 21 -0.27 7.01 -13.14
C THR A 21 -0.18 5.55 -12.73
N CYS A 22 1.01 4.94 -12.82
CA CYS A 22 1.25 3.60 -12.29
C CYS A 22 1.20 3.49 -10.76
N ASP A 23 1.36 4.61 -10.06
CA ASP A 23 1.57 4.69 -8.61
C ASP A 23 0.81 5.81 -7.90
N SER A 24 -0.03 6.54 -8.64
CA SER A 24 -0.84 7.63 -8.11
C SER A 24 -2.09 7.88 -8.93
N PHE A 25 -3.04 8.60 -8.34
CA PHE A 25 -4.19 9.20 -9.00
C PHE A 25 -4.65 10.42 -8.20
N ARG A 26 -5.46 11.27 -8.83
CA ARG A 26 -6.23 12.30 -8.14
C ARG A 26 -7.68 11.85 -7.97
N VAL A 27 -8.29 12.25 -6.86
CA VAL A 27 -9.70 11.98 -6.57
C VAL A 27 -10.39 13.23 -6.02
N SER A 28 -11.58 13.49 -6.53
CA SER A 28 -12.51 14.55 -6.08
C SER A 28 -13.92 14.00 -5.94
N TRP A 29 -14.76 14.77 -5.26
CA TRP A 29 -16.19 14.53 -5.08
C TRP A 29 -16.87 15.82 -4.63
N ASP A 30 -18.19 15.83 -4.71
CA ASP A 30 -19.00 16.94 -4.27
C ASP A 30 -19.16 16.95 -2.75
N ILE A 31 -18.97 18.12 -2.15
CA ILE A 31 -19.18 18.37 -0.72
C ILE A 31 -20.27 19.43 -0.59
N LEU A 32 -21.33 19.12 0.15
CA LEU A 32 -22.37 20.10 0.42
C LEU A 32 -21.80 21.27 1.25
N PRO A 33 -22.19 22.53 0.98
CA PRO A 33 -21.68 23.70 1.71
C PRO A 33 -21.84 23.62 3.23
N TYR A 34 -22.87 22.91 3.71
CA TYR A 34 -23.09 22.70 5.14
C TYR A 34 -22.05 21.76 5.79
N ASP A 35 -21.50 20.80 5.04
CA ASP A 35 -20.57 19.80 5.57
C ASP A 35 -19.10 20.22 5.46
N ILE A 36 -18.77 21.16 4.56
CA ILE A 36 -17.39 21.53 4.21
C ILE A 36 -16.53 21.97 5.42
N HIS A 37 -17.14 22.65 6.39
CA HIS A 37 -16.45 23.15 7.57
C HIS A 37 -16.41 22.14 8.73
N ARG A 38 -17.24 21.09 8.64
CA ARG A 38 -17.38 20.06 9.69
C ARG A 38 -16.42 18.90 9.43
N ILE A 39 -16.25 18.53 8.16
CA ILE A 39 -15.42 17.39 7.79
C ILE A 39 -13.95 17.65 8.15
N THR A 40 -13.37 16.74 8.93
CA THR A 40 -11.96 16.81 9.31
C THR A 40 -11.11 15.71 8.69
N HIS A 41 -11.72 14.61 8.24
CA HIS A 41 -11.03 13.47 7.66
C HIS A 41 -11.81 12.83 6.51
N TYR A 42 -11.07 12.14 5.65
CA TYR A 42 -11.58 11.29 4.58
C TYR A 42 -11.12 9.86 4.79
N PHE A 43 -12.03 8.93 4.60
CA PHE A 43 -11.79 7.49 4.58
C PHE A 43 -11.95 7.04 3.14
N ILE A 44 -10.92 6.38 2.60
CA ILE A 44 -10.91 5.88 1.24
C ILE A 44 -10.74 4.37 1.31
N ASP A 45 -11.73 3.63 0.80
CA ASP A 45 -11.66 2.19 0.65
C ASP A 45 -11.12 1.86 -0.73
N LEU A 46 -9.86 1.42 -0.79
CA LEU A 46 -9.17 1.08 -2.02
C LEU A 46 -8.93 -0.44 -2.07
N ASN A 47 -9.54 -1.09 -3.06
CA ASN A 47 -9.47 -2.54 -3.22
C ASN A 47 -8.94 -2.90 -4.59
N LYS A 48 -8.06 -3.89 -4.66
CA LYS A 48 -7.63 -4.46 -5.94
C LYS A 48 -8.73 -5.36 -6.50
N LYS A 49 -9.13 -5.15 -7.76
CA LYS A 49 -10.09 -6.02 -8.43
C LYS A 49 -9.39 -7.32 -8.84
N GLY A 50 -9.93 -8.45 -8.38
CA GLY A 50 -9.32 -9.76 -8.60
C GLY A 50 -9.32 -10.16 -10.07
N GLY A 51 -8.13 -10.25 -10.68
CA GLY A 51 -7.94 -10.98 -11.93
C GLY A 51 -7.50 -12.40 -11.61
N GLN A 52 -8.21 -13.41 -12.13
CA GLN A 52 -7.71 -14.78 -12.16
C GLN A 52 -6.37 -14.82 -12.90
N LYS A 53 -5.27 -14.82 -12.14
CA LYS A 53 -4.03 -15.48 -12.57
C LYS A 53 -3.47 -16.19 -11.36
N GLU A 54 -3.34 -17.49 -11.52
CA GLU A 54 -2.57 -18.38 -10.67
C GLU A 54 -1.16 -17.82 -10.49
N ASN A 55 -0.99 -17.01 -9.46
CA ASN A 55 0.29 -16.77 -8.83
C ASN A 55 -0.03 -16.55 -7.36
N LYS A 56 0.03 -17.65 -6.62
CA LYS A 56 -0.01 -17.69 -5.17
C LYS A 56 1.09 -16.77 -4.63
N PHE A 57 0.68 -15.58 -4.20
CA PHE A 57 1.17 -14.81 -3.04
C PHE A 57 0.88 -13.34 -3.26
N LYS A 58 -0.12 -12.82 -2.54
CA LYS A 58 -0.09 -11.45 -2.04
C LYS A 58 -0.56 -11.51 -0.59
N HIS A 59 -0.05 -10.60 0.23
CA HIS A 59 -0.66 -10.27 1.52
C HIS A 59 -2.18 -10.36 1.34
N ARG A 60 -2.86 -11.09 2.25
CA ARG A 60 -4.33 -11.23 2.29
C ARG A 60 -4.97 -10.02 1.64
N ASP A 61 -5.97 -10.24 0.77
CA ASP A 61 -6.81 -9.24 0.12
C ASP A 61 -7.51 -8.35 1.16
N VAL A 62 -6.72 -7.60 1.94
CA VAL A 62 -7.16 -6.70 2.99
C VAL A 62 -7.43 -5.39 2.25
N PRO A 63 -8.69 -4.95 2.24
CA PRO A 63 -9.04 -3.62 1.77
C PRO A 63 -8.08 -2.61 2.39
N THR A 64 -7.41 -1.83 1.55
CA THR A 64 -6.56 -0.77 2.07
C THR A 64 -7.46 0.40 2.39
N LYS A 65 -7.88 0.48 3.65
CA LYS A 65 -8.59 1.65 4.18
C LYS A 65 -7.57 2.74 4.49
N LEU A 66 -7.51 3.73 3.62
CA LEU A 66 -6.69 4.91 3.81
C LEU A 66 -7.47 5.92 4.65
N VAL A 67 -6.83 6.50 5.65
CA VAL A 67 -7.38 7.59 6.44
C VAL A 67 -6.52 8.81 6.20
N ALA A 68 -7.12 9.89 5.71
CA ALA A 68 -6.46 11.15 5.42
C ALA A 68 -7.12 12.28 6.21
N LYS A 69 -6.33 13.24 6.67
CA LYS A 69 -6.87 14.52 7.12
C LYS A 69 -7.51 15.22 5.92
N ALA A 70 -8.66 15.85 6.13
CA ALA A 70 -9.35 16.58 5.08
C ALA A 70 -8.45 17.68 4.51
N VAL A 71 -8.37 17.71 3.18
CA VAL A 71 -7.61 18.66 2.37
C VAL A 71 -8.51 19.12 1.22
N ALA A 72 -8.13 20.20 0.54
CA ALA A 72 -8.86 20.63 -0.65
C ALA A 72 -8.87 19.53 -1.73
N LEU A 73 -10.03 19.34 -2.36
CA LEU A 73 -10.20 18.45 -3.49
C LEU A 73 -9.90 19.20 -4.82
N PRO A 74 -9.42 18.50 -5.86
CA PRO A 74 -9.04 17.08 -5.90
C PRO A 74 -7.77 16.78 -5.10
N MET A 75 -7.78 15.70 -4.32
CA MET A 75 -6.63 15.26 -3.54
C MET A 75 -5.83 14.19 -4.27
N MET A 76 -4.51 14.18 -4.07
CA MET A 76 -3.62 13.18 -4.65
C MET A 76 -3.46 11.98 -3.72
N VAL A 77 -3.67 10.79 -4.25
CA VAL A 77 -3.40 9.50 -3.59
C VAL A 77 -2.21 8.87 -4.29
N ARG A 78 -1.09 8.71 -3.56
CA ARG A 78 0.18 8.21 -4.13
C ARG A 78 0.85 7.22 -3.20
N GLY A 79 1.32 6.11 -3.76
CA GLY A 79 2.17 5.18 -3.03
C GLY A 79 2.26 3.80 -3.67
N HIS A 80 3.50 3.37 -3.94
CA HIS A 80 3.80 2.02 -4.42
C HIS A 80 3.41 0.91 -3.44
N TRP A 81 3.15 1.24 -2.17
CA TRP A 81 2.72 0.28 -1.15
C TRP A 81 1.29 -0.20 -1.34
N PHE A 82 0.42 0.58 -1.99
CA PHE A 82 -0.98 0.23 -2.21
C PHE A 82 -1.41 0.30 -3.70
N LEU A 83 -0.62 0.93 -4.57
CA LEU A 83 -0.84 0.94 -6.03
C LEU A 83 0.25 0.15 -6.77
N SER A 84 -0.19 -0.71 -7.67
CA SER A 84 0.65 -1.44 -8.63
C SER A 84 0.34 -0.95 -10.04
N PRO A 85 1.32 -0.89 -10.96
CA PRO A 85 1.07 -0.61 -12.37
C PRO A 85 0.08 -1.60 -12.99
N ARG A 86 -0.64 -1.16 -14.04
CA ARG A 86 -1.55 -1.99 -14.85
C ARG A 86 -2.50 -2.85 -14.01
N THR A 87 -3.03 -2.29 -12.93
CA THR A 87 -3.86 -3.01 -11.97
C THR A 87 -5.21 -2.32 -11.86
N GLU A 88 -6.27 -3.12 -11.96
CA GLU A 88 -7.63 -2.66 -11.72
C GLU A 88 -7.88 -2.53 -10.22
N TYR A 89 -8.47 -1.39 -9.84
CA TYR A 89 -8.87 -1.07 -8.48
C TYR A 89 -10.33 -0.63 -8.45
N THR A 90 -10.94 -0.81 -7.28
CA THR A 90 -12.21 -0.17 -6.91
C THR A 90 -11.99 0.81 -5.77
N LEU A 91 -12.71 1.93 -5.78
CA LEU A 91 -12.60 3.01 -4.82
C LEU A 91 -13.98 3.44 -4.34
N ALA A 92 -14.13 3.61 -3.03
CA ALA A 92 -15.26 4.29 -2.39
C ALA A 92 -14.75 5.25 -1.31
N VAL A 93 -15.50 6.33 -1.06
CA VAL A 93 -15.11 7.39 -0.13
C VAL A 93 -16.18 7.58 0.94
N GLN A 94 -15.73 7.90 2.15
CA GLN A 94 -16.56 8.31 3.28
C GLN A 94 -15.92 9.53 3.94
N THR A 95 -16.73 10.48 4.38
CA THR A 95 -16.25 11.65 5.12
C THR A 95 -16.44 11.46 6.62
N ALA A 96 -15.64 12.16 7.42
CA ALA A 96 -15.69 12.03 8.86
C ALA A 96 -15.38 13.32 9.63
N ILE A 97 -16.01 13.45 10.79
CA ILE A 97 -15.66 14.40 11.85
C ILE A 97 -14.95 13.64 12.96
N LYS A 98 -13.66 13.92 13.16
CA LYS A 98 -12.92 13.54 14.36
C LYS A 98 -13.42 14.33 15.57
N ARG A 99 -13.94 13.64 16.57
CA ARG A 99 -14.43 14.19 17.84
C ARG A 99 -13.27 14.40 18.82
N SER A 100 -13.54 15.13 19.91
CA SER A 100 -12.57 15.44 20.97
C SER A 100 -12.12 14.20 21.76
N ASP A 101 -12.95 13.16 21.80
CA ASP A 101 -12.63 11.84 22.39
C ASP A 101 -11.71 10.99 21.49
N GLY A 102 -11.42 11.45 20.27
CA GLY A 102 -10.59 10.75 19.29
C GLY A 102 -11.37 9.86 18.33
N GLU A 103 -12.67 9.64 18.56
CA GLU A 103 -13.55 8.83 17.72
C GLU A 103 -14.01 9.61 16.46
N TYR A 104 -14.51 8.87 15.48
CA TYR A 104 -15.02 9.45 14.24
C TYR A 104 -16.54 9.34 14.14
N THR A 105 -17.20 10.46 13.79
CA THR A 105 -18.55 10.41 13.20
C THR A 105 -18.39 10.34 11.71
N VAL A 106 -18.94 9.32 11.06
CA VAL A 106 -18.75 9.07 9.63
C VAL A 106 -20.04 9.23 8.85
N SER A 107 -19.93 9.63 7.58
CA SER A 107 -21.05 9.65 6.61
C SER A 107 -21.40 8.24 6.12
N GLY A 108 -22.36 8.11 5.20
CA GLY A 108 -22.44 6.94 4.32
C GLY A 108 -21.23 6.85 3.37
N TRP A 109 -21.02 5.67 2.77
CA TRP A 109 -20.08 5.49 1.66
C TRP A 109 -20.67 6.03 0.35
N SER A 110 -19.80 6.54 -0.52
CA SER A 110 -20.14 6.91 -1.90
C SER A 110 -20.49 5.71 -2.78
N GLU A 111 -20.86 5.96 -4.05
CA GLU A 111 -20.75 4.93 -5.07
C GLU A 111 -19.32 4.37 -5.16
N THR A 112 -19.23 3.10 -5.55
CA THR A 112 -17.95 2.44 -5.84
C THR A 112 -17.59 2.64 -7.30
N LEU A 113 -16.43 3.26 -7.56
CA LEU A 113 -15.88 3.42 -8.91
C LEU A 113 -14.76 2.43 -9.18
N SER A 114 -14.62 2.01 -10.44
CA SER A 114 -13.48 1.21 -10.89
C SER A 114 -12.53 2.07 -11.72
N PHE A 115 -11.23 1.88 -11.55
CA PHE A 115 -10.20 2.51 -12.39
C PHE A 115 -9.01 1.57 -12.56
N CYS A 116 -8.16 1.83 -13.54
CA CYS A 116 -6.96 1.05 -13.80
C CYS A 116 -5.73 1.97 -13.76
N THR A 117 -4.71 1.57 -13.01
CA THR A 117 -3.44 2.28 -12.99
C THR A 117 -2.70 2.17 -14.31
N GLY A 118 -1.94 3.22 -14.64
CA GLY A 118 -1.11 3.25 -15.84
C GLY A 118 0.09 2.31 -15.78
N ASP A 119 0.87 2.29 -16.86
CA ASP A 119 2.20 1.68 -16.86
C ASP A 119 3.26 2.64 -16.32
N TYR A 120 4.45 2.13 -16.02
CA TYR A 120 5.59 2.97 -15.68
C TYR A 120 5.86 3.97 -16.80
N ALA A 121 6.02 5.23 -16.43
CA ALA A 121 6.56 6.22 -17.36
C ALA A 121 8.00 5.83 -17.72
N MET A 122 8.42 6.11 -18.96
CA MET A 122 9.80 5.80 -19.41
C MET A 122 10.88 6.41 -18.51
N GLU A 123 10.60 7.58 -17.92
CA GLU A 123 11.50 8.22 -16.95
C GLU A 123 11.64 7.39 -15.66
N GLN A 124 10.54 6.85 -15.13
CA GLN A 124 10.58 5.95 -13.98
C GLN A 124 11.33 4.66 -14.31
N VAL A 125 11.12 4.11 -15.51
CA VAL A 125 11.87 2.92 -15.98
C VAL A 125 13.38 3.22 -16.02
N ARG A 126 13.78 4.36 -16.58
CA ARG A 126 15.20 4.78 -16.63
C ARG A 126 15.78 4.95 -15.23
N GLN A 127 15.06 5.57 -14.31
CA GLN A 127 15.52 5.73 -12.92
C GLN A 127 15.69 4.39 -12.22
N LEU A 128 14.75 3.45 -12.42
CA LEU A 128 14.86 2.09 -11.91
C LEU A 128 16.05 1.36 -12.52
N GLN A 129 16.30 1.54 -13.82
CA GLN A 129 17.45 0.98 -14.52
C GLN A 129 18.77 1.54 -13.96
N VAL A 130 18.93 2.86 -13.87
CA VAL A 130 20.14 3.50 -13.32
C VAL A 130 20.39 3.04 -11.88
N LYS A 131 19.33 2.93 -11.07
CA LYS A 131 19.44 2.41 -9.71
C LYS A 131 19.89 0.95 -9.69
N ALA A 132 19.35 0.12 -10.58
CA ALA A 132 19.71 -1.29 -10.70
C ALA A 132 21.17 -1.46 -11.15
N GLU A 133 21.60 -0.69 -12.15
CA GLU A 133 22.99 -0.65 -12.63
C GLU A 133 23.96 -0.17 -11.54
N GLY A 134 23.59 0.84 -10.76
CA GLY A 134 24.41 1.36 -9.66
C GLY A 134 24.58 0.41 -8.47
N ILE A 135 23.72 -0.61 -8.33
CA ILE A 135 23.85 -1.67 -7.33
C ILE A 135 24.26 -3.01 -7.95
N ALA A 136 24.38 -3.10 -9.27
CA ALA A 136 24.75 -4.32 -9.96
C ALA A 136 26.15 -4.76 -9.53
N GLY A 137 26.32 -6.05 -9.27
CA GLY A 137 27.58 -6.60 -8.76
C GLY A 137 27.88 -6.31 -7.29
N ARG A 138 27.05 -5.53 -6.58
CA ARG A 138 27.21 -5.34 -5.13
C ARG A 138 26.91 -6.65 -4.41
N MET A 139 27.94 -7.26 -3.84
CA MET A 139 27.78 -8.37 -2.90
C MET A 139 27.30 -7.82 -1.56
N LEU A 140 26.13 -8.26 -1.11
CA LEU A 140 25.63 -7.97 0.22
C LEU A 140 26.11 -9.05 1.20
N PRO A 141 26.57 -8.69 2.41
CA PRO A 141 26.87 -9.67 3.44
C PRO A 141 25.64 -10.55 3.71
N LEU A 142 25.86 -11.85 3.89
CA LEU A 142 24.83 -12.86 4.13
C LEU A 142 23.81 -12.45 5.21
N GLN A 143 24.28 -11.76 6.25
CA GLN A 143 23.48 -11.27 7.38
C GLN A 143 22.28 -10.41 6.96
N VAL A 144 22.37 -9.71 5.81
CA VAL A 144 21.28 -8.85 5.30
C VAL A 144 20.01 -9.64 5.00
N PHE A 145 20.14 -10.93 4.67
CA PHE A 145 19.01 -11.82 4.36
C PHE A 145 18.45 -12.53 5.60
N TYR A 146 19.25 -12.66 6.67
CA TYR A 146 18.93 -13.35 7.92
C TYR A 146 18.77 -12.35 9.08
N ARG A 147 17.95 -11.30 8.89
CA ARG A 147 17.80 -10.19 9.84
C ARG A 147 17.31 -10.59 11.25
N ASN A 148 16.75 -11.79 11.39
CA ASN A 148 16.24 -12.33 12.65
C ASN A 148 17.20 -13.33 13.32
N GLN A 149 18.45 -13.47 12.85
CA GLN A 149 19.40 -14.45 13.37
C GLN A 149 20.50 -13.79 14.21
N THR A 150 21.02 -14.53 15.19
CA THR A 150 22.04 -14.04 16.13
C THR A 150 23.46 -14.31 15.61
N PRO A 151 24.50 -13.63 16.13
CA PRO A 151 25.90 -13.90 15.78
C PRO A 151 26.31 -15.38 15.92
N GLU A 152 25.78 -16.07 16.93
CA GLU A 152 26.06 -17.48 17.23
C GLU A 152 25.53 -18.39 16.13
N TYR A 153 24.36 -18.09 15.56
CA TYR A 153 23.84 -18.82 14.40
C TYR A 153 24.80 -18.74 13.21
N PHE A 154 25.32 -17.55 12.90
CA PHE A 154 26.26 -17.39 11.79
C PHE A 154 27.60 -18.08 12.06
N GLN A 155 28.04 -18.14 13.32
CA GLN A 155 29.22 -18.89 13.71
C GLN A 155 29.01 -20.41 13.51
N TYR A 156 27.87 -20.94 13.99
CA TYR A 156 27.48 -22.33 13.78
C TYR A 156 27.43 -22.71 12.29
N VAL A 157 26.85 -21.86 11.43
CA VAL A 157 26.79 -22.11 9.98
C VAL A 157 28.20 -22.15 9.37
N ARG A 158 29.10 -21.24 9.77
CA ARG A 158 30.50 -21.25 9.31
C ARG A 158 31.22 -22.53 9.72
N GLU A 159 31.11 -22.93 10.98
CA GLU A 159 31.83 -24.07 11.54
C GLU A 159 31.31 -25.43 11.05
N LYS A 160 29.99 -25.58 10.91
CA LYS A 160 29.36 -26.87 10.60
C LYS A 160 29.05 -27.08 9.13
N TRP A 161 28.86 -26.00 8.38
CA TRP A 161 28.37 -26.06 7.00
C TRP A 161 29.34 -25.39 6.01
N GLY A 162 30.57 -25.09 6.44
CA GLY A 162 31.61 -24.55 5.55
C GLY A 162 31.24 -23.22 4.91
N SER A 163 30.41 -22.41 5.57
CA SER A 163 29.82 -21.17 5.05
C SER A 163 28.85 -21.36 3.87
N VAL A 164 28.48 -22.60 3.53
CA VAL A 164 27.45 -22.91 2.52
C VAL A 164 26.07 -22.65 3.12
N MET A 165 25.22 -21.96 2.36
CA MET A 165 23.86 -21.62 2.80
C MET A 165 23.04 -22.90 3.05
N LEU A 166 22.39 -22.98 4.21
CA LEU A 166 21.37 -23.99 4.46
C LEU A 166 20.12 -23.68 3.61
N PRO A 167 19.62 -24.62 2.77
CA PRO A 167 18.56 -24.37 1.80
C PRO A 167 17.19 -23.99 2.40
N SER A 168 17.04 -24.00 3.73
CA SER A 168 15.81 -23.58 4.39
C SER A 168 16.10 -23.02 5.77
N LEU A 169 15.95 -21.71 5.95
CA LEU A 169 15.83 -21.13 7.28
C LEU A 169 15.01 -19.84 7.21
N LYS A 170 13.71 -20.05 7.15
CA LYS A 170 12.78 -19.04 7.63
C LYS A 170 11.75 -19.73 8.52
N ASP A 171 11.70 -19.29 9.76
CA ASP A 171 10.46 -19.33 10.51
C ASP A 171 9.45 -18.39 9.82
N GLN A 172 8.15 -18.52 10.10
CA GLN A 172 7.10 -17.76 9.40
C GLN A 172 7.12 -16.24 9.69
N SER A 173 8.16 -15.72 10.35
CA SER A 173 8.21 -14.37 10.93
C SER A 173 8.84 -13.29 10.04
N GLY A 174 9.61 -13.63 9.01
CA GLY A 174 10.29 -12.60 8.20
C GLY A 174 9.44 -12.03 7.05
N SER A 175 9.85 -10.87 6.52
CA SER A 175 9.22 -10.19 5.36
C SER A 175 9.12 -11.09 4.12
N HIS A 176 7.95 -11.13 3.47
CA HIS A 176 7.68 -11.98 2.28
C HIS A 176 8.58 -11.71 1.08
N GLY A 177 9.24 -10.54 1.01
CA GLY A 177 10.26 -10.23 -0.01
C GLY A 177 11.66 -10.78 0.30
N SER A 178 11.83 -11.56 1.37
CA SER A 178 13.11 -12.18 1.70
C SER A 178 13.46 -13.28 0.68
N PRO A 179 14.70 -13.31 0.17
CA PRO A 179 15.18 -14.34 -0.76
C PRO A 179 15.29 -15.75 -0.18
N ILE A 180 14.82 -15.96 1.05
CA ILE A 180 14.83 -17.26 1.74
C ILE A 180 13.39 -17.79 1.91
N SER A 181 12.41 -17.24 1.18
CA SER A 181 11.01 -17.74 1.19
C SER A 181 10.81 -19.03 0.38
N GLY A 182 11.88 -19.76 0.05
CA GLY A 182 11.84 -20.96 -0.79
C GLY A 182 11.58 -20.69 -2.28
N THR A 183 11.39 -19.43 -2.69
CA THR A 183 11.15 -19.04 -4.09
C THR A 183 12.41 -18.59 -4.83
N LEU A 184 13.45 -18.15 -4.12
CA LEU A 184 14.72 -17.74 -4.71
C LEU A 184 15.68 -18.93 -4.77
N HIS A 185 16.09 -19.28 -5.98
CA HIS A 185 17.10 -20.29 -6.28
C HIS A 185 18.38 -19.58 -6.73
N GLY A 186 19.51 -19.93 -6.13
CA GLY A 186 20.80 -19.31 -6.48
C GLY A 186 21.98 -20.09 -5.91
N VAL A 187 23.16 -19.88 -6.51
CA VAL A 187 24.44 -20.34 -5.95
C VAL A 187 24.93 -19.24 -5.02
N PHE A 188 25.01 -19.55 -3.73
CA PHE A 188 25.47 -18.62 -2.70
C PHE A 188 26.95 -18.92 -2.44
N PHE A 189 27.80 -17.91 -2.69
CA PHE A 189 29.24 -17.95 -2.42
C PHE A 189 29.56 -17.12 -1.17
#